data_AF-A0A0G4IUF6-F1
#
_entry.id   AF-A0A0G4IUF6-F1
#
_cell.length_a   1.000
_cell.length_b   1.000
_cell.length_c   1.000
_cell.angle_alpha   90.00
_cell.angle_beta   90.00
_cell.angle_gamma   90.00
#
_symmetry.space_group_name_H-M   'P 1'
#
loop_
_entity.id
_entity.type
_entity.pdbx_description
1 polymer ?
#
loop_
_entity_poly.entity_id
_entity_poly.type
_entity_poly.pdbx_seq_one_letter_code
_entity_poly.pdbx_strand_id
1 'polypeptide(L)'
;MPLTGRDGIAQLFPTSSRGGEFWSDTAWAKSRVLKKTGTDSGYELGSMRGSGTMSIANGMLTMQGSPRYYIHSKKTLWEDVEFTAYARNAGADEGVSYSGITLVARTNHHRYKEDPCSAHGYYCRLYFGTGQVAFQKEFCHTRQGSAIYSASKRGVAVNKKDFTDSFIGMKFIVRTQPDRKSVRLQLYLDRTDGANGGSWNLVHEMVDKDWQPVKTLETAFKCKYPYAPGPSFSSPVLGPKEVCFLRSDKITNLMWKKVSLRNI
;
A
#
# COMPACT_ATOMS: atom_id res chain seq x y z
N MET A 1 17.72 21.96 -4.08
CA MET A 1 16.45 21.86 -3.31
C MET A 1 15.87 20.47 -3.54
N PRO A 2 15.26 19.81 -2.54
CA PRO A 2 14.54 18.57 -2.78
C PRO A 2 13.43 18.80 -3.83
N LEU A 3 13.19 17.81 -4.68
CA LEU A 3 12.07 17.85 -5.63
C LEU A 3 10.78 17.88 -4.80
N THR A 4 9.97 18.92 -4.91
CA THR A 4 8.69 19.01 -4.18
C THR A 4 7.55 18.63 -5.11
N GLY A 5 6.71 17.70 -4.67
CA GLY A 5 5.48 17.36 -5.34
C GLY A 5 4.49 18.52 -5.34
N ARG A 6 3.48 18.45 -6.21
CA ARG A 6 2.45 19.49 -6.29
C ARG A 6 1.60 19.62 -5.02
N ASP A 7 1.61 18.59 -4.19
CA ASP A 7 0.99 18.56 -2.86
C ASP A 7 1.86 19.20 -1.76
N GLY A 8 3.01 19.79 -2.14
CA GLY A 8 3.96 20.40 -1.21
C GLY A 8 4.83 19.39 -0.47
N ILE A 9 4.76 18.10 -0.79
CA ILE A 9 5.52 17.03 -0.13
C ILE A 9 6.81 16.72 -0.91
N ALA A 10 7.93 16.59 -0.21
CA ALA A 10 9.20 16.22 -0.83
C ALA A 10 9.10 14.84 -1.50
N GLN A 11 9.67 14.74 -2.70
CA GLN A 11 9.83 13.52 -3.48
C GLN A 11 11.22 12.96 -3.19
N LEU A 12 11.32 11.68 -2.84
CA LEU A 12 12.61 11.03 -2.60
C LEU A 12 13.27 10.58 -3.90
N PHE A 13 12.44 10.29 -4.91
CA PHE A 13 12.87 9.96 -6.26
C PHE A 13 12.15 10.85 -7.29
N PRO A 14 12.84 11.25 -8.37
CA PRO A 14 12.22 11.94 -9.49
C PRO A 14 11.04 11.14 -10.05
N THR A 15 9.97 11.82 -10.48
CA THR A 15 8.90 11.15 -11.21
C THR A 15 9.42 10.69 -12.57
N SER A 16 9.11 9.46 -12.96
CA SER A 16 9.38 8.97 -14.31
C SER A 16 8.55 9.75 -15.34
N SER A 17 9.19 10.31 -16.36
CA SER A 17 8.52 11.10 -17.42
C SER A 17 7.51 10.31 -18.26
N ARG A 18 7.58 8.97 -18.21
CA ARG A 18 6.64 8.05 -18.88
C ARG A 18 5.72 7.34 -17.88
N GLY A 19 5.81 7.73 -16.62
CA GLY A 19 5.13 7.13 -15.48
C GLY A 19 3.68 7.58 -15.32
N GLY A 20 2.90 6.74 -14.65
CA GLY A 20 1.62 7.16 -14.07
C GLY A 20 1.82 8.00 -12.81
N GLU A 21 0.83 8.84 -12.53
CA GLU A 21 0.75 9.62 -11.30
C GLU A 21 -0.68 9.61 -10.77
N PHE A 22 -0.81 9.56 -9.45
CA PHE A 22 -2.03 9.79 -8.71
C PHE A 22 -1.76 10.81 -7.61
N TRP A 23 -2.71 11.69 -7.39
CA TRP A 23 -2.65 12.71 -6.36
C TRP A 23 -4.04 12.95 -5.77
N SER A 24 -4.14 12.88 -4.44
CA SER A 24 -5.41 13.05 -3.72
C SER A 24 -5.97 14.47 -3.81
N ASP A 25 -5.13 15.49 -3.98
CA ASP A 25 -5.57 16.89 -4.10
C ASP A 25 -6.63 17.10 -5.21
N THR A 26 -6.49 16.40 -6.32
CA THR A 26 -7.44 16.41 -7.44
C THR A 26 -8.45 15.28 -7.31
N ALA A 27 -7.98 14.05 -7.02
CA ALA A 27 -8.87 12.90 -6.96
C ALA A 27 -9.93 13.09 -5.87
N TRP A 28 -9.60 13.73 -4.74
CA TRP A 28 -10.46 13.88 -3.57
C TRP A 28 -11.00 15.31 -3.38
N ALA A 29 -10.98 16.12 -4.45
CA ALA A 29 -11.46 17.50 -4.44
C ALA A 29 -12.98 17.62 -4.18
N LYS A 30 -13.77 16.63 -4.62
CA LYS A 30 -15.24 16.61 -4.45
C LYS A 30 -15.67 15.61 -3.39
N SER A 31 -16.51 16.06 -2.46
CA SER A 31 -17.04 15.22 -1.40
C SER A 31 -17.97 14.12 -1.93
N ARG A 32 -17.86 12.92 -1.36
CA ARG A 32 -18.66 11.74 -1.74
C ARG A 32 -18.50 10.60 -0.73
N VAL A 33 -19.41 9.63 -0.80
CA VAL A 33 -19.38 8.44 0.06
C VAL A 33 -19.40 7.18 -0.79
N LEU A 34 -18.48 6.26 -0.49
CA LEU A 34 -18.38 4.94 -1.10
C LEU A 34 -18.88 3.91 -0.07
N LYS A 35 -20.04 3.30 -0.34
CA LYS A 35 -20.70 2.33 0.57
C LYS A 35 -20.70 0.89 0.06
N LYS A 36 -20.35 0.70 -1.21
CA LYS A 36 -20.35 -0.62 -1.85
C LYS A 36 -19.12 -0.75 -2.72
N THR A 37 -18.76 -2.00 -2.98
CA THR A 37 -17.73 -2.35 -3.95
C THR A 37 -18.08 -1.74 -5.32
N GLY A 38 -17.15 -1.01 -5.92
CA GLY A 38 -17.35 -0.35 -7.20
C GLY A 38 -16.36 0.79 -7.46
N THR A 39 -16.40 1.33 -8.68
CA THR A 39 -15.62 2.50 -9.07
C THR A 39 -16.01 3.72 -8.24
N ASP A 40 -15.02 4.54 -7.92
CA ASP A 40 -15.22 5.82 -7.26
C ASP A 40 -15.85 6.83 -8.25
N SER A 41 -17.05 7.32 -7.93
CA SER A 41 -17.79 8.24 -8.79
C SER A 41 -17.12 9.60 -8.99
N GLY A 42 -16.18 9.97 -8.11
CA GLY A 42 -15.41 11.23 -8.26
C GLY A 42 -14.04 11.04 -8.88
N TYR A 43 -13.60 9.80 -9.16
CA TYR A 43 -12.31 9.53 -9.78
C TYR A 43 -12.32 8.15 -10.46
N GLU A 44 -12.30 8.12 -11.79
CA GLU A 44 -12.50 6.89 -12.60
C GLU A 44 -11.46 5.79 -12.36
N LEU A 45 -10.25 6.16 -11.92
CA LEU A 45 -9.17 5.24 -11.57
C LEU A 45 -9.14 4.89 -10.08
N GLY A 46 -10.13 5.36 -9.31
CA GLY A 46 -10.34 4.98 -7.92
C GLY A 46 -11.38 3.87 -7.84
N SER A 47 -11.22 2.91 -6.93
CA SER A 47 -12.32 2.01 -6.60
C SER A 47 -12.31 1.52 -5.16
N MET A 48 -13.50 1.23 -4.65
CA MET A 48 -13.72 0.62 -3.36
C MET A 48 -13.85 -0.89 -3.49
N ARG A 49 -13.17 -1.63 -2.60
CA ARG A 49 -13.45 -3.04 -2.30
C ARG A 49 -13.44 -3.28 -0.79
N GLY A 50 -13.86 -4.47 -0.36
CA GLY A 50 -13.91 -4.83 1.07
C GLY A 50 -15.24 -4.49 1.72
N SER A 51 -15.27 -4.62 3.04
CA SER A 51 -16.44 -4.37 3.88
C SER A 51 -16.27 -3.05 4.63
N GLY A 52 -17.35 -2.32 4.86
CA GLY A 52 -17.34 -1.02 5.53
C GLY A 52 -17.68 0.12 4.61
N THR A 53 -17.28 1.34 4.97
CA THR A 53 -17.61 2.58 4.27
C THR A 53 -16.37 3.45 4.13
N MET A 54 -16.38 4.30 3.09
CA MET A 54 -15.41 5.36 2.93
C MET A 54 -16.11 6.68 2.64
N SER A 55 -15.65 7.76 3.24
CA SER A 55 -16.10 9.11 2.93
C SER A 55 -14.92 9.96 2.49
N ILE A 56 -15.07 10.65 1.37
CA ILE A 56 -14.12 11.64 0.89
C ILE A 56 -14.72 13.01 1.13
N ALA A 57 -14.00 13.89 1.83
CA ALA A 57 -14.37 15.27 2.05
C ALA A 57 -13.14 16.09 2.43
N ASN A 58 -13.09 17.37 2.04
CA ASN A 58 -12.01 18.30 2.41
C ASN A 58 -10.59 17.76 2.10
N GLY A 59 -10.43 17.06 0.96
CA GLY A 59 -9.15 16.47 0.56
C GLY A 59 -8.70 15.27 1.40
N MET A 60 -9.58 14.72 2.24
CA MET A 60 -9.31 13.56 3.08
C MET A 60 -10.22 12.38 2.72
N LEU A 61 -9.69 11.17 2.85
CA LEU A 61 -10.44 9.93 2.81
C LEU A 61 -10.54 9.37 4.23
N THR A 62 -11.74 9.17 4.74
CA THR A 62 -12.00 8.50 6.01
C THR A 62 -12.55 7.10 5.75
N MET A 63 -12.02 6.10 6.45
CA MET A 63 -12.43 4.71 6.39
C MET A 63 -13.09 4.27 7.70
N GLN A 64 -14.10 3.40 7.58
CA GLN A 64 -14.71 2.62 8.67
C GLN A 64 -14.87 1.15 8.21
N GLY A 65 -14.62 0.18 9.09
CA GLY A 65 -14.69 -1.25 8.80
C GLY A 65 -13.37 -1.81 8.28
N SER A 66 -13.40 -2.55 7.16
CA SER A 66 -12.21 -3.09 6.47
C SER A 66 -12.18 -2.73 4.97
N PRO A 67 -12.38 -1.45 4.59
CA PRO A 67 -12.41 -1.08 3.19
C PRO A 67 -10.99 -0.99 2.62
N ARG A 68 -10.93 -1.02 1.29
CA ARG A 68 -9.71 -0.85 0.50
C ARG A 68 -9.99 0.16 -0.59
N TYR A 69 -9.15 1.18 -0.70
CA TYR A 69 -9.20 2.18 -1.78
C TYR A 69 -8.12 1.88 -2.81
N TYR A 70 -8.52 1.36 -3.95
CA TYR A 70 -7.66 1.00 -5.06
C TYR A 70 -7.39 2.19 -5.95
N ILE A 71 -6.13 2.34 -6.35
CA ILE A 71 -5.63 3.33 -7.30
C ILE A 71 -5.13 2.57 -8.52
N HIS A 72 -5.90 2.64 -9.60
CA HIS A 72 -5.63 1.96 -10.87
C HIS A 72 -4.69 2.79 -11.74
N SER A 73 -3.83 2.11 -12.49
CA SER A 73 -3.06 2.73 -13.56
C SER A 73 -3.92 2.97 -14.81
N LYS A 74 -3.75 4.10 -15.50
CA LYS A 74 -4.46 4.40 -16.77
C LYS A 74 -3.77 3.90 -18.03
N LYS A 75 -2.44 4.05 -18.10
CA LYS A 75 -1.63 3.79 -19.30
C LYS A 75 -0.36 3.01 -18.95
N THR A 76 0.40 3.52 -17.99
CA THR A 76 1.61 2.88 -17.47
C THR A 76 1.29 2.20 -16.16
N LEU A 77 1.52 0.89 -16.10
CA LEU A 77 1.34 0.09 -14.89
C LEU A 77 2.33 0.50 -13.78
N TRP A 78 1.98 0.19 -12.54
CA TRP A 78 2.82 0.44 -11.37
C TRP A 78 3.93 -0.61 -11.26
N GLU A 79 5.16 -0.22 -11.61
CA GLU A 79 6.37 -1.02 -11.39
C GLU A 79 7.17 -0.42 -10.23
N ASP A 80 8.12 0.45 -10.55
CA ASP A 80 8.89 1.20 -9.56
C ASP A 80 8.04 2.37 -9.07
N VAL A 81 7.77 2.42 -7.77
CA VAL A 81 6.83 3.39 -7.21
C VAL A 81 7.33 4.04 -5.92
N GLU A 82 6.99 5.32 -5.79
CA GLU A 82 6.91 6.02 -4.51
C GLU A 82 5.44 6.19 -4.14
N PHE A 83 5.00 5.50 -3.09
CA PHE A 83 3.63 5.59 -2.56
C PHE A 83 3.65 6.38 -1.24
N THR A 84 3.17 7.61 -1.28
CA THR A 84 3.10 8.53 -0.13
C THR A 84 1.68 8.58 0.41
N ALA A 85 1.53 8.56 1.74
CA ALA A 85 0.26 8.89 2.40
C ALA A 85 0.51 9.44 3.80
N TYR A 86 -0.33 10.37 4.24
CA TYR A 86 -0.43 10.75 5.64
C TYR A 86 -1.68 10.14 6.23
N ALA A 87 -1.57 9.54 7.41
CA ALA A 87 -2.69 8.87 8.03
C ALA A 87 -2.76 9.11 9.54
N ARG A 88 -3.99 9.10 10.05
CA ARG A 88 -4.29 9.24 11.47
C ARG A 88 -5.43 8.28 11.84
N ASN A 89 -5.20 7.38 12.78
CA ASN A 89 -6.23 6.57 13.40
C ASN A 89 -6.88 7.38 14.53
N ALA A 90 -7.96 8.10 14.21
CA ALA A 90 -8.73 8.86 15.19
C ALA A 90 -9.83 8.02 15.86
N GLY A 91 -9.90 6.72 15.57
CA GLY A 91 -10.87 5.80 16.11
C GLY A 91 -10.28 4.77 17.07
N ALA A 92 -11.16 3.96 17.62
CA ALA A 92 -10.78 2.70 18.25
C ALA A 92 -10.31 1.69 17.18
N ASP A 93 -9.32 0.89 17.54
CA ASP A 93 -9.06 -0.38 16.87
C ASP A 93 -9.93 -1.47 17.55
N GLU A 94 -10.51 -2.40 16.79
CA GLU A 94 -11.28 -3.52 17.37
C GLU A 94 -10.34 -4.59 18.00
N GLY A 95 -9.11 -4.23 18.40
CA GLY A 95 -8.15 -5.12 19.05
C GLY A 95 -7.56 -6.22 18.16
N VAL A 96 -7.76 -6.14 16.84
CA VAL A 96 -7.31 -7.19 15.92
C VAL A 96 -5.82 -7.03 15.57
N SER A 97 -5.03 -8.06 15.86
CA SER A 97 -3.55 -8.02 15.83
C SER A 97 -2.93 -7.72 14.45
N TYR A 98 -3.69 -7.87 13.36
CA TYR A 98 -3.25 -7.57 12.01
C TYR A 98 -3.68 -6.19 11.50
N SER A 99 -4.48 -5.44 12.27
CA SER A 99 -4.95 -4.11 11.89
C SER A 99 -3.83 -3.07 11.89
N GLY A 100 -3.93 -2.10 10.98
CA GLY A 100 -2.92 -1.06 10.82
C GLY A 100 -3.15 -0.14 9.65
N ILE A 101 -2.30 0.88 9.55
CA ILE A 101 -2.18 1.77 8.39
C ILE A 101 -1.39 1.00 7.33
N THR A 102 -2.03 0.61 6.24
CA THR A 102 -1.42 -0.26 5.22
C THR A 102 -1.40 0.39 3.84
N LEU A 103 -0.21 0.47 3.25
CA LEU A 103 0.02 0.77 1.84
C LEU A 103 0.36 -0.53 1.12
N VAL A 104 -0.34 -0.83 0.04
CA VAL A 104 -0.08 -2.01 -0.79
C VAL A 104 0.32 -1.56 -2.18
N ALA A 105 1.46 -2.06 -2.65
CA ALA A 105 2.05 -1.65 -3.91
C ALA A 105 2.29 -2.85 -4.83
N ARG A 106 2.28 -2.56 -6.14
CA ARG A 106 2.63 -3.50 -7.21
C ARG A 106 1.81 -4.80 -7.10
N THR A 107 0.48 -4.70 -7.24
CA THR A 107 -0.40 -5.88 -7.18
C THR A 107 -1.52 -5.87 -8.21
N ASN A 108 -2.04 -7.05 -8.56
CA ASN A 108 -3.30 -7.21 -9.29
C ASN A 108 -4.39 -7.78 -8.37
N HIS A 109 -4.31 -7.55 -7.06
CA HIS A 109 -5.26 -8.08 -6.05
C HIS A 109 -6.73 -7.87 -6.44
N HIS A 110 -7.10 -6.82 -7.18
CA HIS A 110 -8.50 -6.67 -7.59
C HIS A 110 -9.03 -7.82 -8.49
N ARG A 111 -8.16 -8.71 -9.00
CA ARG A 111 -8.47 -9.86 -9.85
C ARG A 111 -8.35 -11.23 -9.18
N TYR A 112 -8.19 -11.28 -7.85
CA TYR A 112 -7.90 -12.55 -7.16
C TYR A 112 -9.00 -13.61 -7.32
N LYS A 113 -10.23 -13.19 -7.64
CA LYS A 113 -11.36 -14.11 -7.84
C LYS A 113 -11.33 -14.77 -9.21
N GLU A 114 -10.83 -14.05 -10.20
CA GLU A 114 -10.63 -14.49 -11.57
C GLU A 114 -9.35 -15.33 -11.69
N ASP A 115 -8.28 -14.89 -11.03
CA ASP A 115 -7.00 -15.60 -10.92
C ASP A 115 -6.42 -15.45 -9.52
N PRO A 116 -6.45 -16.51 -8.68
CA PRO A 116 -5.87 -16.48 -7.34
C PRO A 116 -4.37 -16.10 -7.31
N CYS A 117 -3.63 -16.28 -8.40
CA CYS A 117 -2.21 -15.93 -8.49
C CYS A 117 -1.95 -14.44 -8.73
N SER A 118 -2.96 -13.68 -9.12
CA SER A 118 -2.83 -12.27 -9.49
C SER A 118 -2.59 -11.35 -8.28
N ALA A 119 -2.90 -11.81 -7.06
CA ALA A 119 -2.88 -10.98 -5.86
C ALA A 119 -1.50 -10.64 -5.31
N HIS A 120 -0.42 -11.23 -5.84
CA HIS A 120 0.92 -10.96 -5.36
C HIS A 120 1.25 -9.47 -5.27
N GLY A 121 1.97 -9.07 -4.24
CA GLY A 121 2.28 -7.67 -4.02
C GLY A 121 2.95 -7.44 -2.69
N TYR A 122 3.42 -6.20 -2.50
CA TYR A 122 4.10 -5.83 -1.28
C TYR A 122 3.21 -4.97 -0.40
N TYR A 123 3.17 -5.33 0.87
CA TYR A 123 2.47 -4.65 1.92
C TYR A 123 3.49 -3.92 2.78
N CYS A 124 3.23 -2.65 3.04
CA CYS A 124 3.90 -1.86 4.06
C CYS A 124 2.86 -1.46 5.09
N ARG A 125 3.02 -1.93 6.33
CA ARG A 125 2.03 -1.73 7.41
C ARG A 125 2.66 -1.12 8.64
N LEU A 126 1.97 -0.14 9.23
CA LEU A 126 2.15 0.27 10.62
C LEU A 126 1.03 -0.35 11.47
N TYR A 127 1.36 -1.25 12.38
CA TYR A 127 0.38 -2.00 13.16
C TYR A 127 -0.13 -1.19 14.35
N PHE A 128 -1.45 -1.14 14.57
CA PHE A 128 -2.01 -0.37 15.68
C PHE A 128 -1.69 -0.94 17.05
N GLY A 129 -1.74 -2.27 17.18
CA GLY A 129 -1.53 -2.95 18.47
C GLY A 129 -0.09 -2.85 18.98
N THR A 130 0.90 -2.90 18.09
CA THR A 130 2.32 -2.93 18.48
C THR A 130 3.09 -1.66 18.13
N GLY A 131 2.53 -0.77 17.30
CA GLY A 131 3.26 0.36 16.73
C GLY A 131 4.38 -0.03 15.77
N GLN A 132 4.61 -1.31 15.51
CA GLN A 132 5.68 -1.76 14.63
C GLN A 132 5.34 -1.50 13.17
N VAL A 133 6.32 -1.02 12.42
CA VAL A 133 6.28 -1.09 10.96
C VAL A 133 6.65 -2.49 10.49
N ALA A 134 6.15 -2.90 9.33
CA ALA A 134 6.56 -4.15 8.72
C ALA A 134 6.39 -4.14 7.22
N PHE A 135 7.19 -4.96 6.55
CA PHE A 135 6.87 -5.45 5.23
C PHE A 135 6.20 -6.82 5.31
N GLN A 136 5.28 -7.09 4.41
CA GLN A 136 4.76 -8.42 4.14
C GLN A 136 4.58 -8.58 2.62
N LYS A 137 4.68 -9.81 2.13
CA LYS A 137 4.40 -10.14 0.74
C LYS A 137 3.17 -11.02 0.68
N GLU A 138 2.25 -10.67 -0.21
CA GLU A 138 1.21 -11.59 -0.63
C GLU A 138 1.69 -12.36 -1.84
N PHE A 139 1.35 -13.64 -1.91
CA PHE A 139 1.70 -14.50 -3.04
C PHE A 139 0.47 -14.78 -3.88
N CYS A 140 -0.55 -15.35 -3.28
CA CYS A 140 -1.76 -15.78 -3.97
C CYS A 140 -2.90 -15.94 -2.98
N HIS A 141 -4.08 -16.27 -3.49
CA HIS A 141 -5.16 -16.82 -2.68
C HIS A 141 -5.25 -18.34 -2.83
N THR A 142 -5.81 -19.02 -1.83
CA THR A 142 -6.27 -20.41 -1.95
C THR A 142 -7.52 -20.49 -2.83
N ARG A 143 -7.95 -21.71 -3.18
CA ARG A 143 -9.24 -21.91 -3.89
C ARG A 143 -10.44 -21.38 -3.10
N GLN A 144 -10.34 -21.37 -1.78
CA GLN A 144 -11.35 -20.84 -0.86
C GLN A 144 -11.23 -19.32 -0.66
N GLY A 145 -10.31 -18.65 -1.37
CA GLY A 145 -10.15 -17.20 -1.33
C GLY A 145 -9.34 -16.67 -0.15
N SER A 146 -8.67 -17.53 0.62
CA SER A 146 -7.79 -17.10 1.72
C SER A 146 -6.43 -16.66 1.18
N ALA A 147 -5.94 -15.49 1.58
CA ALA A 147 -4.65 -14.98 1.14
C ALA A 147 -3.48 -15.75 1.78
N ILE A 148 -2.46 -16.05 0.97
CA ILE A 148 -1.20 -16.67 1.39
C ILE A 148 -0.15 -15.57 1.43
N TYR A 149 0.36 -15.32 2.63
CA TYR A 149 1.36 -14.28 2.89
C TYR A 149 2.71 -14.87 3.29
N SER A 150 3.72 -14.02 3.24
CA SER A 150 4.95 -14.23 3.97
C SER A 150 4.77 -13.95 5.47
N ALA A 151 5.73 -14.39 6.28
CA ALA A 151 5.87 -13.83 7.62
C ALA A 151 6.17 -12.33 7.53
N SER A 152 5.57 -11.52 8.40
CA SER A 152 5.84 -10.09 8.47
C SER A 152 7.29 -9.86 8.89
N LYS A 153 8.02 -9.08 8.11
CA LYS A 153 9.37 -8.62 8.44
C LYS A 153 9.23 -7.32 9.23
N ARG A 154 9.17 -7.45 10.55
CA ARG A 154 8.97 -6.34 11.50
C ARG A 154 10.21 -5.45 11.55
N GLY A 155 9.99 -4.15 11.64
CA GLY A 155 11.00 -3.13 11.88
C GLY A 155 10.75 -2.42 13.21
N VAL A 156 11.16 -1.15 13.29
CA VAL A 156 11.02 -0.32 14.49
C VAL A 156 9.56 -0.14 14.90
N ALA A 157 9.34 0.05 16.20
CA ALA A 157 8.06 0.51 16.74
C ALA A 157 8.06 2.04 16.83
N VAL A 158 6.92 2.66 16.49
CA VAL A 158 6.67 4.08 16.72
C VAL A 158 5.69 4.26 17.87
N ASN A 159 5.67 5.45 18.46
CA ASN A 159 4.73 5.74 19.53
C ASN A 159 3.30 5.74 18.97
N LYS A 160 2.35 5.14 19.69
CA LYS A 160 0.93 5.14 19.30
C LYS A 160 0.41 6.55 19.03
N LYS A 161 0.85 7.53 19.84
CA LYS A 161 0.48 8.95 19.69
C LYS A 161 0.89 9.55 18.35
N ASP A 162 1.96 9.05 17.73
CA ASP A 162 2.44 9.53 16.42
C ASP A 162 1.37 9.36 15.33
N PHE A 163 0.45 8.39 15.49
CA PHE A 163 -0.59 8.09 14.51
C PHE A 163 -2.02 8.15 15.07
N THR A 164 -2.22 8.37 16.37
CA THR A 164 -3.56 8.61 16.95
C THR A 164 -3.85 10.10 17.15
N ASP A 165 -2.86 10.85 17.61
CA ASP A 165 -3.02 12.25 17.99
C ASP A 165 -2.66 13.17 16.82
N SER A 166 -1.77 12.69 15.94
CA SER A 166 -1.25 13.39 14.78
C SER A 166 -1.33 12.55 13.51
N PHE A 167 -1.14 13.19 12.36
CA PHE A 167 -0.93 12.49 11.09
C PHE A 167 0.52 12.04 10.98
N ILE A 168 0.73 10.74 10.79
CA ILE A 168 2.04 10.20 10.42
C ILE A 168 2.13 10.09 8.90
N GLY A 169 3.20 10.64 8.33
CA GLY A 169 3.54 10.46 6.93
C GLY A 169 4.24 9.12 6.73
N MET A 170 3.85 8.37 5.70
CA MET A 170 4.50 7.15 5.25
C MET A 170 4.85 7.28 3.77
N LYS A 171 6.11 6.99 3.42
CA LYS A 171 6.53 6.77 2.03
C LYS A 171 7.00 5.33 1.88
N PHE A 172 6.28 4.58 1.08
CA PHE A 172 6.65 3.22 0.70
C PHE A 172 7.26 3.22 -0.70
N ILE A 173 8.56 2.91 -0.75
CA ILE A 173 9.33 2.82 -1.99
C ILE A 173 9.45 1.35 -2.38
N VAL A 174 9.07 1.02 -3.60
CA VAL A 174 9.25 -0.31 -4.18
C VAL A 174 10.00 -0.16 -5.49
N ARG A 175 11.22 -0.69 -5.58
CA ARG A 175 12.07 -0.57 -6.78
C ARG A 175 12.68 -1.88 -7.17
N THR A 176 12.55 -2.24 -8.44
CA THR A 176 13.29 -3.35 -9.03
C THR A 176 14.77 -2.98 -9.06
N GLN A 177 15.62 -3.88 -8.58
CA GLN A 177 17.06 -3.65 -8.58
C GLN A 177 17.61 -3.74 -10.02
N PRO A 178 18.78 -3.13 -10.30
CA PRO A 178 19.36 -3.14 -11.65
C PRO A 178 19.59 -4.55 -12.22
N ASP A 179 19.76 -5.55 -11.36
CA ASP A 179 19.90 -6.96 -11.74
C ASP A 179 18.61 -7.59 -12.30
N ARG A 180 17.46 -6.90 -12.18
CA ARG A 180 16.12 -7.38 -12.56
C ARG A 180 15.76 -8.73 -11.91
N LYS A 181 16.38 -9.05 -10.78
CA LYS A 181 16.21 -10.32 -10.05
C LYS A 181 15.75 -10.11 -8.61
N SER A 182 15.82 -8.88 -8.10
CA SER A 182 15.39 -8.56 -6.74
C SER A 182 14.64 -7.23 -6.69
N VAL A 183 13.91 -7.00 -5.59
CA VAL A 183 13.15 -5.76 -5.37
C VAL A 183 13.54 -5.17 -4.02
N ARG A 184 13.94 -3.91 -4.00
CA ARG A 184 14.22 -3.15 -2.79
C ARG A 184 12.94 -2.47 -2.29
N LEU A 185 12.64 -2.68 -1.01
CA LEU A 185 11.54 -2.10 -0.27
C LEU A 185 12.10 -1.13 0.76
N GLN A 186 11.60 0.10 0.81
CA GLN A 186 12.03 1.10 1.80
C GLN A 186 10.80 1.80 2.37
N LEU A 187 10.81 2.05 3.67
CA LEU A 187 9.78 2.81 4.37
C LEU A 187 10.42 4.01 5.05
N TYR A 188 9.92 5.19 4.71
CA TYR A 188 10.25 6.43 5.39
C TYR A 188 9.04 6.94 6.16
N LEU A 189 9.30 7.54 7.32
CA LEU A 189 8.28 8.20 8.14
C LEU A 189 8.54 9.69 8.27
N ASP A 190 7.46 10.47 8.29
CA ASP A 190 7.44 11.88 8.65
C ASP A 190 6.48 12.12 9.82
N ARG A 191 6.90 12.96 10.78
CA ARG A 191 6.11 13.36 11.96
C ARG A 191 5.75 14.85 11.94
N THR A 192 6.08 15.54 10.86
CA THR A 192 5.91 17.00 10.75
C THR A 192 4.62 17.39 10.02
N ASP A 193 3.76 16.41 9.71
CA ASP A 193 2.57 16.58 8.87
C ASP A 193 2.92 17.25 7.52
N GLY A 194 4.10 16.96 6.98
CA GLY A 194 4.57 17.49 5.71
C GLY A 194 5.03 18.94 5.73
N ALA A 195 5.31 19.52 6.90
CA ALA A 195 5.88 20.86 6.99
C ALA A 195 7.18 20.94 6.19
N ASN A 196 7.30 21.96 5.33
CA ASN A 196 8.46 22.17 4.45
C ASN A 196 8.84 20.95 3.59
N GLY A 197 7.85 20.15 3.16
CA GLY A 197 8.08 18.93 2.38
C GLY A 197 8.15 17.65 3.23
N GLY A 198 8.18 17.77 4.55
CA GLY A 198 8.29 16.66 5.50
C GLY A 198 9.73 16.31 5.85
N SER A 199 9.93 15.79 7.06
CA SER A 199 11.21 15.27 7.57
C SER A 199 11.24 13.74 7.44
N TRP A 200 11.55 13.26 6.23
CA TRP A 200 11.49 11.85 5.88
C TRP A 200 12.68 11.06 6.41
N ASN A 201 12.44 10.18 7.38
CA ASN A 201 13.46 9.32 7.98
C ASN A 201 13.28 7.87 7.52
N LEU A 202 14.33 7.24 6.99
CA LEU A 202 14.30 5.81 6.67
C LEU A 202 14.20 5.00 7.96
N VAL A 203 13.17 4.18 8.10
CA VAL A 203 12.92 3.40 9.33
C VAL A 203 12.87 1.89 9.10
N HIS A 204 12.73 1.46 7.84
CA HIS A 204 12.75 0.05 7.49
C HIS A 204 13.18 -0.16 6.04
N GLU A 205 13.96 -1.22 5.81
CA GLU A 205 14.47 -1.57 4.48
C GLU A 205 14.63 -3.09 4.34
N MET A 206 14.37 -3.59 3.14
CA MET A 206 14.60 -4.99 2.77
C MET A 206 14.86 -5.11 1.27
N VAL A 207 15.61 -6.13 0.87
CA VAL A 207 15.65 -6.63 -0.52
C VAL A 207 14.94 -7.98 -0.57
N ASP A 208 13.86 -8.08 -1.36
CA ASP A 208 13.23 -9.36 -1.70
C ASP A 208 14.01 -10.02 -2.85
N LYS A 209 14.56 -11.20 -2.57
CA LYS A 209 15.22 -12.09 -3.52
C LYS A 209 14.60 -13.49 -3.50
N ASP A 210 14.27 -13.98 -2.31
CA ASP A 210 13.76 -15.32 -2.04
C ASP A 210 12.81 -15.34 -0.84
N TRP A 211 11.97 -14.32 -0.68
CA TRP A 211 11.05 -14.26 0.46
C TRP A 211 10.00 -15.38 0.39
N GLN A 212 10.02 -16.24 1.41
CA GLN A 212 9.18 -17.44 1.48
C GLN A 212 7.77 -17.15 2.06
N PRO A 213 6.74 -17.87 1.59
CA PRO A 213 5.43 -17.91 2.25
C PRO A 213 5.51 -18.59 3.62
N VAL A 214 4.55 -18.29 4.50
CA VAL A 214 4.35 -19.13 5.69
C VAL A 214 3.88 -20.53 5.26
N LYS A 215 4.16 -21.56 6.05
CA LYS A 215 4.07 -23.01 5.72
C LYS A 215 2.71 -23.53 5.18
N THR A 216 1.69 -22.70 4.98
CA THR A 216 0.35 -23.04 4.47
C THR A 216 0.30 -23.39 2.96
N LEU A 217 1.39 -23.93 2.41
CA LEU A 217 1.53 -24.21 0.98
C LEU A 217 0.67 -25.38 0.50
N GLU A 218 0.23 -26.28 1.38
CA GLU A 218 -0.62 -27.42 1.03
C GLU A 218 -1.95 -26.98 0.39
N THR A 219 -2.50 -25.85 0.86
CA THR A 219 -3.75 -25.27 0.35
C THR A 219 -3.53 -24.17 -0.69
N ALA A 220 -2.27 -23.80 -0.97
CA ALA A 220 -1.96 -22.72 -1.88
C ALA A 220 -2.35 -23.09 -3.32
N PHE A 221 -2.91 -22.12 -4.05
CA PHE A 221 -3.15 -22.30 -5.47
C PHE A 221 -1.79 -22.34 -6.20
N LYS A 222 -1.51 -23.42 -6.96
CA LYS A 222 -0.22 -23.66 -7.63
C LYS A 222 0.07 -22.65 -8.72
N CYS A 223 0.66 -21.52 -8.35
CA CYS A 223 1.03 -20.45 -9.26
C CYS A 223 2.33 -20.74 -10.00
N LYS A 224 2.37 -20.42 -11.29
CA LYS A 224 3.61 -20.36 -12.07
C LYS A 224 3.89 -18.90 -12.39
N TYR A 225 4.98 -18.36 -11.88
CA TYR A 225 5.40 -17.00 -12.17
C TYR A 225 6.51 -17.02 -13.22
N PRO A 226 6.39 -16.28 -14.34
CA PRO A 226 7.34 -16.35 -15.45
C PRO A 226 8.76 -15.83 -15.10
N TYR A 227 8.91 -15.17 -13.95
CA TYR A 227 10.15 -14.60 -13.44
C TYR A 227 10.73 -15.36 -12.23
N ALA A 228 10.17 -16.55 -11.94
CA ALA A 228 10.70 -17.48 -10.96
C ALA A 228 11.73 -18.41 -11.62
N PRO A 229 12.98 -18.50 -11.14
CA PRO A 229 13.87 -19.60 -11.51
C PRO A 229 13.36 -20.87 -10.81
N GLY A 230 12.32 -21.51 -11.37
CA GLY A 230 11.74 -22.76 -10.89
C GLY A 230 10.28 -22.64 -10.40
N PRO A 231 9.67 -23.75 -9.93
CA PRO A 231 8.27 -23.81 -9.50
C PRO A 231 8.01 -23.15 -8.12
N SER A 232 8.86 -22.21 -7.70
CA SER A 232 8.82 -21.66 -6.34
C SER A 232 7.97 -20.39 -6.24
N PHE A 233 7.11 -20.37 -5.23
CA PHE A 233 6.33 -19.21 -4.81
C PHE A 233 7.18 -18.06 -4.27
N SER A 234 8.45 -18.27 -3.94
CA SER A 234 9.28 -17.26 -3.26
C SER A 234 9.73 -16.08 -4.10
N SER A 235 9.39 -16.06 -5.38
CA SER A 235 9.99 -15.15 -6.37
C SER A 235 9.52 -13.71 -6.23
N PRO A 236 10.41 -12.70 -6.35
CA PRO A 236 10.04 -11.30 -6.19
C PRO A 236 9.03 -10.84 -7.25
N VAL A 237 8.21 -9.86 -6.88
CA VAL A 237 7.25 -9.23 -7.80
C VAL A 237 8.00 -8.25 -8.71
N LEU A 238 8.57 -8.75 -9.81
CA LEU A 238 9.45 -7.95 -10.67
C LEU A 238 8.69 -7.11 -11.70
N GLY A 239 7.60 -7.64 -12.26
CA GLY A 239 6.87 -6.95 -13.32
C GLY A 239 5.87 -5.91 -12.82
N PRO A 240 5.53 -4.91 -13.66
CA PRO A 240 4.49 -3.94 -13.38
C PRO A 240 3.14 -4.59 -13.02
N LYS A 241 2.31 -3.84 -12.29
CA LYS A 241 0.97 -4.25 -11.87
C LYS A 241 -0.04 -3.11 -11.96
N GLU A 242 -1.31 -3.48 -11.98
CA GLU A 242 -2.42 -2.58 -12.32
C GLU A 242 -2.85 -1.68 -11.16
N VAL A 243 -2.64 -2.10 -9.92
CA VAL A 243 -3.12 -1.36 -8.75
C VAL A 243 -2.11 -1.26 -7.63
N CYS A 244 -2.20 -0.14 -6.92
CA CYS A 244 -1.79 0.01 -5.54
C CYS A 244 -3.04 0.35 -4.71
N PHE A 245 -3.03 0.14 -3.40
CA PHE A 245 -4.20 0.49 -2.59
C PHE A 245 -3.87 0.84 -1.14
N LEU A 246 -4.74 1.65 -0.55
CA LEU A 246 -4.81 1.93 0.87
C LEU A 246 -5.71 0.89 1.54
N ARG A 247 -5.33 0.39 2.71
CA ARG A 247 -6.11 -0.60 3.46
C ARG A 247 -6.01 -0.37 4.95
N SER A 248 -7.10 -0.70 5.63
CA SER A 248 -7.07 -1.11 7.02
C SER A 248 -8.14 -2.16 7.28
N ASP A 249 -8.13 -2.75 8.47
CA ASP A 249 -9.05 -3.81 8.86
C ASP A 249 -9.61 -3.50 10.24
N LYS A 250 -10.93 -3.63 10.41
CA LYS A 250 -11.61 -3.50 11.71
C LYS A 250 -11.32 -2.18 12.44
N ILE A 251 -11.46 -1.08 11.72
CA ILE A 251 -11.27 0.29 12.24
C ILE A 251 -12.59 1.04 12.34
N THR A 252 -12.70 1.96 13.30
CA THR A 252 -13.87 2.84 13.38
C THR A 252 -13.67 4.19 12.72
N ASN A 253 -12.43 4.70 12.69
CA ASN A 253 -12.12 5.99 12.04
C ASN A 253 -10.63 6.10 11.68
N LEU A 254 -10.28 5.75 10.44
CA LEU A 254 -8.95 5.96 9.87
C LEU A 254 -9.00 7.03 8.78
N MET A 255 -8.26 8.12 8.96
CA MET A 255 -8.19 9.23 8.02
C MET A 255 -6.91 9.18 7.21
N TRP A 256 -7.00 9.52 5.93
CA TRP A 256 -5.90 9.62 4.99
C TRP A 256 -5.91 10.98 4.30
N LYS A 257 -4.74 11.58 4.09
CA LYS A 257 -4.57 12.83 3.31
C LYS A 257 -3.22 12.85 2.61
N LYS A 258 -3.03 13.82 1.71
CA LYS A 258 -1.77 14.03 0.96
C LYS A 258 -1.25 12.70 0.37
N VAL A 259 -2.16 11.96 -0.26
CA VAL A 259 -1.85 10.67 -0.87
C VAL A 259 -1.37 10.92 -2.28
N SER A 260 -0.17 10.43 -2.58
CA SER A 260 0.37 10.44 -3.94
C SER A 260 1.01 9.11 -4.27
N LEU A 261 0.88 8.70 -5.52
CA LEU A 261 1.49 7.50 -6.05
C LEU A 261 2.09 7.84 -7.40
N ARG A 262 3.39 7.61 -7.55
CA ARG A 262 4.15 7.99 -8.74
C ARG A 262 4.99 6.82 -9.18
N ASN A 263 5.10 6.63 -10.49
CA ASN A 263 6.23 5.88 -11.01
C ASN A 263 7.50 6.70 -10.87
N ILE A 264 8.58 6.05 -10.47
CA ILE A 264 9.90 6.63 -10.23
C ILE A 264 10.99 5.93 -11.04
#